data_AF-A0A1I3U8W6-F1
#
_entry.id   AF-A0A1I3U8W6-F1
#
_cell.length_a   1.000
_cell.length_b   1.000
_cell.length_c   1.000
_cell.angle_alpha   90.00
_cell.angle_beta   90.00
_cell.angle_gamma   90.00
#
_symmetry.space_group_name_H-M   'P 1'
#
loop_
_entity.id
_entity.type
_entity.pdbx_description
1 polymer ?
#
loop_
_entity_poly.entity_id
_entity_poly.type
_entity_poly.pdbx_seq_one_letter_code
_entity_poly.pdbx_strand_id
1 'polypeptide(L)'
;MTLEERLENWARAIRGGAGGGDSLTANIYFQTVRGRAVNSTLDDEDAALVERTIRRLMPMDRKLLQMHYVWRASPPFICRKLGLRVRPTSIFDLALAHARRAIDEKLSESSVVQRPAYVSMKEIIEKLKEGVAQS
;
A
#
# COMPACT_ATOMS: atom_id res chain seq x y z
N MET A 1 -12.23 -2.10 6.83
CA MET A 1 -10.89 -2.67 6.61
C MET A 1 -9.92 -1.96 7.53
N THR A 2 -9.14 -2.71 8.31
CA THR A 2 -8.14 -2.13 9.24
C THR A 2 -6.89 -1.68 8.49
N LEU A 3 -6.08 -0.79 9.07
CA LEU A 3 -4.82 -0.35 8.45
C LEU A 3 -3.87 -1.54 8.19
N GLU A 4 -3.82 -2.50 9.11
CA GLU A 4 -2.98 -3.69 8.98
C GLU A 4 -3.42 -4.57 7.82
N GLU A 5 -4.73 -4.75 7.62
CA GLU A 5 -5.28 -5.46 6.45
C GLU A 5 -4.89 -4.77 5.14
N ARG A 6 -4.96 -3.43 5.09
CA ARG A 6 -4.59 -2.65 3.89
C ARG A 6 -3.12 -2.76 3.57
N LEU A 7 -2.26 -2.71 4.59
CA LEU A 7 -0.82 -2.90 4.42
C LEU A 7 -0.46 -4.33 4.02
N GLU A 8 -1.16 -5.34 4.53
CA GLU A 8 -0.99 -6.72 4.06
C GLU A 8 -1.49 -6.92 2.63
N ASN A 9 -2.61 -6.30 2.24
CA ASN A 9 -3.10 -6.29 0.86
C ASN A 9 -2.07 -5.64 -0.09
N TRP A 10 -1.58 -4.45 0.25
CA TRP A 10 -0.50 -3.78 -0.48
C TRP A 10 0.76 -4.64 -0.58
N ALA A 11 1.21 -5.25 0.52
CA ALA A 11 2.41 -6.07 0.51
C ALA A 11 2.25 -7.35 -0.32
N ARG A 12 1.04 -7.93 -0.35
CA ARG A 12 0.70 -9.04 -1.25
C ARG A 12 0.69 -8.59 -2.70
N ALA A 13 0.10 -7.44 -3.02
CA ALA A 13 0.10 -6.88 -4.37
C ALA A 13 1.52 -6.63 -4.89
N ILE A 14 2.42 -6.09 -4.04
CA ILE A 14 3.84 -5.88 -4.39
C ILE A 14 4.56 -7.22 -4.62
N ARG A 15 4.35 -8.22 -3.75
CA ARG A 15 4.98 -9.55 -3.91
C ARG A 15 4.42 -10.36 -5.09
N GLY A 16 3.13 -10.22 -5.35
CA GLY A 16 2.40 -10.90 -6.41
C GLY A 16 2.46 -10.21 -7.77
N GLY A 17 3.02 -9.00 -7.84
CA GLY A 17 3.18 -8.26 -9.09
C GLY A 17 4.02 -9.03 -10.12
N ALA A 18 3.36 -9.43 -11.22
CA ALA A 18 3.84 -9.95 -12.51
C ALA A 18 4.93 -11.07 -12.54
N GLY A 19 5.52 -11.50 -11.43
CA GLY A 19 6.64 -12.46 -11.45
C GLY A 19 6.77 -13.36 -10.22
N GLY A 20 5.77 -13.37 -9.34
CA GLY A 20 5.82 -14.03 -8.03
C GLY A 20 4.98 -15.30 -7.93
N GLY A 21 5.31 -16.31 -8.75
CA GLY A 21 5.04 -17.73 -8.49
C GLY A 21 3.65 -18.07 -7.97
N ASP A 22 2.61 -17.79 -8.75
CA ASP A 22 1.38 -18.54 -8.58
C ASP A 22 1.67 -19.97 -9.00
N SER A 23 1.73 -20.85 -8.01
CA SER A 23 2.17 -22.23 -8.14
C SER A 23 1.07 -23.08 -8.78
N LEU A 24 0.66 -22.73 -9.99
CA LEU A 24 -0.06 -23.62 -10.91
C LEU A 24 0.69 -24.96 -11.05
N THR A 25 2.02 -24.94 -10.99
CA THR A 25 2.86 -26.14 -11.08
C THR A 25 2.72 -27.09 -9.89
N ALA A 26 2.64 -26.63 -8.64
CA ALA A 26 2.47 -27.56 -7.51
C ALA A 26 1.08 -28.20 -7.46
N ASN A 27 0.04 -27.54 -8.01
CA ASN A 27 -1.31 -28.11 -8.05
C ASN A 27 -1.42 -29.30 -9.04
N ILE A 28 -0.59 -29.32 -10.09
CA ILE A 28 -0.60 -30.40 -11.09
C ILE A 28 -0.05 -31.71 -10.49
N TYR A 29 0.96 -31.63 -9.63
CA TYR A 29 1.64 -32.82 -9.09
C TYR A 29 1.14 -33.26 -7.69
N PHE A 30 0.49 -32.39 -6.93
CA PHE A 30 0.06 -32.66 -5.56
C PHE A 30 -1.41 -32.31 -5.31
N GLN A 31 -2.34 -33.06 -5.93
CA GLN A 31 -3.79 -32.84 -5.79
C GLN A 31 -4.32 -32.97 -4.35
N THR A 32 -3.63 -33.72 -3.48
CA THR A 32 -4.04 -33.97 -2.08
C THR A 32 -3.57 -32.91 -1.09
N VAL A 33 -2.59 -32.08 -1.48
CA VAL A 33 -2.22 -30.91 -0.69
C VAL A 33 -3.24 -29.86 -1.08
N ARG A 34 -4.31 -29.70 -0.27
CA ARG A 34 -5.25 -28.59 -0.48
C ARG A 34 -4.42 -27.32 -0.58
N GLY A 35 -4.26 -26.81 -1.81
CA GLY A 35 -3.70 -25.49 -2.03
C GLY A 35 -4.47 -24.59 -1.09
N ARG A 36 -3.76 -23.93 -0.17
CA ARG A 36 -4.37 -22.99 0.75
C ARG A 36 -5.19 -22.06 -0.13
N ALA A 37 -6.52 -22.13 -0.02
CA ALA A 37 -7.39 -21.25 -0.79
C ALA A 37 -6.90 -19.84 -0.50
N VAL A 38 -6.24 -19.21 -1.47
CA VAL A 38 -5.82 -17.83 -1.36
C VAL A 38 -7.11 -17.05 -1.57
N ASN A 39 -7.92 -17.03 -0.52
CA ASN A 39 -9.04 -16.12 -0.37
C ASN A 39 -8.43 -14.72 -0.25
N SER A 40 -8.11 -14.10 -1.38
CA SER A 40 -8.01 -12.66 -1.47
C SER A 40 -8.12 -12.29 -2.93
N THR A 41 -9.33 -11.92 -3.34
CA THR A 41 -9.50 -10.81 -4.27
C THR A 41 -8.58 -9.69 -3.80
N LEU A 42 -7.39 -9.61 -4.39
CA LEU A 42 -6.49 -8.49 -4.20
C LEU A 42 -7.25 -7.24 -4.63
N ASP A 43 -7.37 -6.30 -3.71
CA ASP A 43 -7.93 -4.99 -4.06
C ASP A 43 -6.78 -4.16 -4.64
N ASP A 44 -6.66 -4.22 -5.97
CA ASP A 44 -5.61 -3.53 -6.71
C ASP A 44 -5.72 -2.00 -6.59
N GLU A 45 -6.94 -1.47 -6.47
CA GLU A 45 -7.18 -0.04 -6.31
C GLU A 45 -6.72 0.45 -4.94
N ASP A 46 -7.05 -0.29 -3.88
CA ASP A 46 -6.55 -0.01 -2.53
C ASP A 46 -5.03 -0.13 -2.46
N ALA A 47 -4.45 -1.18 -3.05
CA ALA A 47 -3.01 -1.37 -3.10
C ALA A 47 -2.30 -0.21 -3.83
N ALA A 48 -2.85 0.26 -4.96
CA ALA A 48 -2.32 1.40 -5.70
C ALA A 48 -2.45 2.72 -4.94
N LEU A 49 -3.50 2.90 -4.14
CA LEU A 49 -3.68 4.06 -3.27
C LEU A 49 -2.64 4.06 -2.13
N VAL A 50 -2.45 2.91 -1.47
CA VAL A 50 -1.46 2.74 -0.41
C VAL A 50 -0.04 2.95 -0.95
N GLU A 51 0.29 2.43 -2.14
CA GLU A 51 1.60 2.66 -2.77
C GLU A 51 1.85 4.15 -3.08
N ARG A 52 0.83 4.87 -3.57
CA ARG A 52 0.94 6.34 -3.78
C ARG A 52 1.19 7.08 -2.46
N THR A 53 0.56 6.64 -1.39
CA THR A 53 0.70 7.22 -0.04
C THR A 53 2.08 6.95 0.53
N ILE A 54 2.57 5.70 0.43
CA ILE A 54 3.90 5.29 0.91
C ILE A 54 5.02 6.04 0.17
N ARG A 55 4.85 6.34 -1.12
CA ARG A 55 5.81 7.17 -1.87
C ARG A 55 5.95 8.59 -1.34
N ARG A 56 4.96 9.10 -0.61
CA ARG A 56 4.97 10.45 -0.01
C ARG A 56 5.52 10.46 1.43
N LEU A 57 5.75 9.31 2.03
CA LEU A 57 6.32 9.20 3.39
C LEU A 57 7.81 9.54 3.41
N MET A 58 8.33 9.76 4.62
CA MET A 58 9.77 9.87 4.82
C MET A 58 10.49 8.60 4.33
N PRO A 59 11.69 8.73 3.71
CA PRO A 59 12.42 7.59 3.17
C PRO A 59 12.70 6.48 4.18
N MET A 60 12.91 6.84 5.46
CA MET A 60 13.11 5.86 6.53
C MET A 60 11.85 5.03 6.80
N ASP A 61 10.71 5.67 7.00
CA ASP A 61 9.44 4.97 7.26
C ASP A 61 9.04 4.09 6.08
N ARG A 62 9.19 4.61 4.85
CA ARG A 62 8.96 3.83 3.62
C ARG A 62 9.79 2.54 3.59
N LYS A 63 11.08 2.64 3.90
CA LYS A 63 11.99 1.49 3.89
C LYS A 63 11.68 0.51 5.02
N LEU A 64 11.34 1.01 6.21
CA LEU A 64 10.88 0.20 7.34
C LEU A 64 9.66 -0.65 6.94
N LEU A 65 8.64 -0.01 6.36
CA LEU A 65 7.40 -0.67 5.93
C LEU A 65 7.66 -1.69 4.82
N GLN A 66 8.49 -1.36 3.84
CA GLN A 66 8.86 -2.29 2.78
C GLN A 66 9.58 -3.52 3.34
N MET A 67 10.55 -3.34 4.23
CA MET A 67 11.28 -4.47 4.81
C MET A 67 10.40 -5.32 5.73
N HIS A 68 9.54 -4.70 6.53
CA HIS A 68 8.65 -5.41 7.45
C HIS A 68 7.54 -6.17 6.72
N TYR A 69 6.75 -5.47 5.89
CA TYR A 69 5.56 -6.06 5.28
C TYR A 69 5.85 -6.77 3.97
N VAL A 70 6.65 -6.20 3.07
CA VAL A 70 6.92 -6.80 1.75
C VAL A 70 7.89 -7.95 1.89
N TRP A 71 9.06 -7.71 2.49
CA TRP A 71 10.11 -8.73 2.61
C TRP A 71 9.94 -9.67 3.81
N ARG A 72 9.04 -9.36 4.75
CA ARG A 72 8.87 -10.14 5.99
C ARG A 72 10.18 -10.33 6.75
N ALA A 73 11.05 -9.32 6.70
CA ALA A 73 12.35 -9.38 7.33
C ALA A 73 12.22 -9.33 8.85
N SER A 74 13.14 -9.98 9.56
CA SER A 74 13.13 -9.98 11.02
C SER A 74 13.48 -8.59 11.59
N PRO A 75 12.87 -8.18 12.71
CA PRO A 75 13.15 -6.88 13.34
C PRO A 75 14.64 -6.59 13.58
N PRO A 76 15.47 -7.55 14.05
CA PRO A 76 16.90 -7.31 14.22
C PRO A 76 17.64 -6.99 12.92
N PHE A 77 17.24 -7.63 11.81
CA PHE A 77 17.81 -7.35 10.49
C PHE A 77 17.42 -5.96 9.99
N ILE A 78 16.15 -5.59 10.17
CA ILE A 78 15.65 -4.26 9.81
C ILE A 78 16.40 -3.18 10.59
N CYS A 79 16.52 -3.35 11.92
CA CYS A 79 17.23 -2.39 12.76
C CYS A 79 18.68 -2.19 12.31
N ARG A 80 19.41 -3.28 12.03
CA ARG A 80 20.79 -3.20 11.51
C ARG A 80 20.87 -2.45 10.18
N LYS A 81 19.93 -2.72 9.26
CA LYS A 81 19.94 -2.10 7.93
C LYS A 81 19.54 -0.62 7.96
N LEU A 82 18.72 -0.20 8.91
CA LEU A 82 18.29 1.18 9.10
C LEU A 82 19.17 1.97 10.08
N GLY A 83 20.18 1.35 10.69
CA GLY A 83 21.03 1.98 11.70
C GLY A 83 20.31 2.21 13.04
N LEU A 84 19.19 1.53 13.29
CA LEU A 84 18.49 1.57 14.57
C LEU A 84 19.18 0.66 15.59
N ARG A 85 19.15 1.06 16.85
CA ARG A 85 19.62 0.21 17.95
C ARG A 85 18.72 -1.03 18.03
N VAL A 86 19.34 -2.21 17.93
CA VAL A 86 18.62 -3.50 18.00
C VAL A 86 18.00 -3.74 19.38
N ARG A 87 18.58 -3.17 20.44
CA ARG A 87 18.05 -3.23 21.80
C ARG A 87 17.96 -1.84 22.42
N PRO A 88 16.90 -1.55 23.19
CA PRO A 88 15.75 -2.41 23.50
C PRO A 88 14.79 -2.62 22.32
N THR A 89 14.03 -3.73 22.31
CA THR A 89 13.08 -4.09 21.24
C THR A 89 12.01 -3.01 21.02
N SER A 90 11.68 -2.25 22.06
CA SER A 90 10.74 -1.13 22.02
C SER A 90 11.10 -0.03 21.02
N ILE A 91 12.38 0.12 20.65
CA ILE A 91 12.81 1.09 19.63
C ILE A 91 12.22 0.73 18.28
N PHE A 92 12.22 -0.57 17.94
CA PHE A 92 11.63 -1.04 16.70
C PHE A 92 10.13 -0.83 16.69
N ASP A 93 9.46 -1.19 17.79
CA ASP A 93 8.01 -1.04 17.93
C ASP A 93 7.59 0.43 17.83
N LEU A 94 8.37 1.35 18.41
CA LEU A 94 8.12 2.78 18.32
C LEU A 94 8.31 3.32 16.90
N ALA A 95 9.37 2.89 16.20
CA ALA A 95 9.58 3.26 14.79
C ALA A 95 8.44 2.71 13.90
N LEU A 96 7.98 1.50 14.19
CA LEU A 96 6.88 0.87 13.45
C LEU A 96 5.53 1.54 13.75
N ALA A 97 5.27 1.92 14.99
CA ALA A 97 4.09 2.71 15.37
C ALA A 97 4.12 4.09 14.72
N HIS A 98 5.29 4.75 14.66
CA HIS A 98 5.48 6.01 13.96
C HIS A 98 5.14 5.87 12.47
N ALA A 99 5.72 4.87 11.79
CA ALA A 99 5.47 4.64 10.36
C ALA A 99 3.99 4.32 10.07
N ARG A 100 3.33 3.53 10.94
CA ARG A 100 1.89 3.25 10.83
C ARG A 100 1.05 4.51 10.97
N ARG A 101 1.32 5.33 11.98
CA ARG A 101 0.62 6.60 12.20
C ARG A 101 0.82 7.56 11.03
N ALA A 102 2.04 7.66 10.51
CA ALA A 102 2.35 8.52 9.37
C ALA A 102 1.61 8.10 8.10
N ILE A 103 1.47 6.79 7.83
CA ILE A 103 0.62 6.32 6.73
C ILE A 103 -0.83 6.71 6.98
N ASP A 104 -1.36 6.41 8.16
CA ASP A 104 -2.78 6.60 8.48
C ASP A 104 -3.19 8.06 8.31
N GLU A 105 -2.36 8.98 8.81
CA GLU A 105 -2.51 10.42 8.62
C GLU A 105 -2.51 10.77 7.13
N LYS A 106 -1.52 10.30 6.35
CA LYS A 106 -1.45 10.59 4.91
C LYS A 106 -2.56 9.95 4.08
N LEU A 107 -3.11 8.84 4.54
CA LEU A 107 -4.23 8.14 3.93
C LEU A 107 -5.53 8.90 4.17
N SER A 108 -5.71 9.44 5.38
CA SER A 108 -6.81 10.35 5.72
C SER A 108 -6.70 11.69 4.98
N GLU A 109 -5.50 12.25 4.82
CA GLU A 109 -5.29 13.45 3.99
C GLU A 109 -5.61 13.17 2.53
N SER A 110 -5.26 11.98 2.01
CA SER A 110 -5.49 11.62 0.60
C SER A 110 -6.95 11.30 0.28
N SER A 111 -7.76 10.90 1.26
CA SER A 111 -9.21 10.78 1.08
C SER A 111 -9.91 12.14 1.12
N VAL A 112 -9.37 13.10 1.88
CA VAL A 112 -9.89 14.48 1.97
C VAL A 112 -9.46 15.32 0.77
N VAL A 113 -8.20 15.18 0.34
CA VAL A 113 -7.66 15.85 -0.86
C VAL A 113 -7.91 14.97 -2.07
N GLN A 114 -9.19 14.90 -2.49
CA GLN A 114 -9.48 14.60 -3.88
C GLN A 114 -8.63 15.55 -4.73
N ARG A 115 -7.82 15.01 -5.67
CA ARG A 115 -7.03 15.84 -6.59
C ARG A 115 -7.94 16.94 -7.13
N PRO A 116 -7.47 18.20 -7.28
CA PRO A 116 -8.20 19.14 -8.13
C PRO A 116 -8.39 18.41 -9.46
N ALA A 117 -9.64 18.11 -9.79
CA ALA A 117 -9.95 17.45 -11.05
C ALA A 117 -9.29 18.29 -12.13
N TYR A 118 -8.50 17.65 -13.00
CA TYR A 118 -8.01 18.35 -14.17
C TYR A 118 -9.25 18.71 -14.99
N VAL A 119 -9.69 19.96 -14.86
CA VAL A 119 -10.85 20.45 -15.59
C VAL A 119 -10.33 20.90 -16.95
N SER A 120 -10.75 20.23 -18.00
CA SER A 120 -10.41 20.64 -19.35
C SER A 120 -11.05 22.00 -19.66
N MET A 121 -10.30 22.93 -20.24
CA MET A 121 -10.85 24.24 -20.65
C MET A 121 -12.08 24.07 -21.57
N LYS A 122 -12.12 22.99 -22.35
CA LYS A 122 -13.27 22.65 -23.22
C LYS A 122 -14.53 22.32 -22.42
N GLU A 123 -14.41 21.55 -21.34
CA GLU A 123 -15.54 21.19 -20.47
C GLU A 123 -16.11 22.42 -19.75
N ILE A 124 -15.25 23.37 -19.37
CA ILE A 124 -15.66 24.66 -18.79
C ILE A 124 -16.45 25.46 -19.82
N ILE A 125 -15.97 25.52 -21.07
CA ILE A 125 -16.64 26.26 -22.15
C ILE A 125 -18.00 25.64 -22.50
N GLU A 126 -18.12 24.31 -22.51
CA GLU A 126 -19.41 23.63 -22.73
C GLU A 126 -20.41 23.94 -21.61
N LYS A 127 -20.01 23.80 -20.34
CA LYS A 127 -20.89 24.15 -19.20
C LYS A 127 -21.35 25.60 -19.23
N LEU A 128 -20.47 26.53 -19.63
CA LEU A 128 -20.84 27.94 -19.76
C LEU A 128 -21.83 28.17 -20.91
N LYS A 129 -21.70 27.45 -22.03
CA LYS A 129 -22.67 27.51 -23.13
C LYS A 129 -24.05 26.97 -22.72
N GLU A 130 -24.09 25.86 -21.98
CA GLU A 130 -25.34 25.26 -21.49
C GLU A 130 -26.08 26.18 -20.51
N GLY A 131 -25.36 26.87 -19.62
CA GLY A 131 -25.96 27.84 -18.69
C GLY A 131 -26.54 29.09 -19.37
N VAL A 132 -25.96 29.51 -20.51
CA VAL A 132 -26.44 30.67 -21.29
C VAL A 132 -27.68 30.33 -22.13
N ALA A 133 -27.85 29.07 -22.54
CA ALA A 133 -29.01 28.63 -23.33
C ALA A 133 -30.30 28.44 -22.50
N GLN A 134 -30.20 28.46 -21.15
CA GLN A 134 -31.33 28.35 -20.24
C GLN A 134 -31.81 29.69 -19.66
N SER A 135 -31.24 30.82 -20.12
CA SER A 135 -31.65 32.19 -19.74
C SER A 135 -32.38 32.91 -20.86
#